data_AF-A0A8C1NKC3-F1
#
_entry.id   AF-A0A8C1NKC3-F1
#
_cell.length_a   1.000
_cell.length_b   1.000
_cell.length_c   1.000
_cell.angle_alpha   90.00
_cell.angle_beta   90.00
_cell.angle_gamma   90.00
#
_symmetry.space_group_name_H-M   'P 1'
#
loop_
_entity.id
_entity.type
_entity.pdbx_description
1 polymer ?
#
loop_
_entity_poly.entity_id
_entity_poly.type
_entity_poly.pdbx_seq_one_letter_code
_entity_poly.pdbx_strand_id
1 'polypeptide(L)'
;MCCESLEKFLMMRRARCQDSGVDPEREQLWAELFAQLDLNKDGRIDVNELRVGLAARGMSWSSVEEQIVRAGDVNHDGQLDFEEFTEYLRSHEKRLRLMFRSLDRNNDGELDVGEIQQSLHNLGVDVTLEQAAKILQSMDKDHSMTIDWFEWRDHFLFNPLHNMEEIAQFWKHSVMLDIGEHLTIPDEFSEKEKQSGFVWRQLMAGAVAGSVSRTGTAPLDRLKVFLQVHGQSSDKGTVWHGLRAMVKEGGLTALWRGNGINVLKIAPETAIKFLAYEQVQLCSKEGGTLKVQERFVAGSLAGATAQTVIYPMEVLKTRLTLRKTGQYSGAVDCAKQILQKEGVLAFYKGYLPNVLGIIPYAGIDLAVYETLKNAWLQRHTEGSPDPGVLVLVGCGTVSSTCGQLASYPLALIRTRMQAQASVKGAPQLSMLSLFRSIVAQDGVVGLYRGIAPNFLKVIPAVSISYVVYEHMRKVLGVGT
;
A
#
# COMPACT_ATOMS: atom_id res chain seq x y z
N MET A 1 -49.97 20.04 27.65
CA MET A 1 -49.24 20.85 26.64
C MET A 1 -48.33 21.95 27.21
N CYS A 2 -48.33 22.26 28.53
CA CYS A 2 -47.38 23.24 29.11
C CYS A 2 -46.15 22.63 29.83
N CYS A 3 -46.15 21.35 30.22
CA CYS A 3 -45.00 20.75 30.94
C CYS A 3 -43.83 20.32 30.01
N GLU A 4 -44.11 19.72 28.84
CA GLU A 4 -43.05 19.27 27.92
C GLU A 4 -42.26 20.42 27.27
N SER A 5 -42.87 21.61 27.16
CA SER A 5 -42.18 22.81 26.65
C SER A 5 -41.25 23.42 27.70
N LEU A 6 -41.54 23.25 28.99
CA LEU A 6 -40.73 23.77 30.09
C LEU A 6 -39.48 22.90 30.35
N GLU A 7 -39.59 21.58 30.20
CA GLU A 7 -38.42 20.67 30.29
C GLU A 7 -37.46 20.87 29.12
N LYS A 8 -37.96 21.06 27.89
CA LYS A 8 -37.10 21.41 26.74
C LYS A 8 -36.44 22.78 26.90
N PHE A 9 -37.12 23.74 27.51
CA PHE A 9 -36.55 25.07 27.79
C PHE A 9 -35.54 25.06 28.96
N LEU A 10 -35.73 24.20 29.97
CA LEU A 10 -34.79 23.99 31.08
C LEU A 10 -33.57 23.15 30.65
N MET A 11 -33.73 22.15 29.76
CA MET A 11 -32.62 21.43 29.14
C MET A 11 -31.80 22.33 28.20
N MET A 12 -32.44 23.17 27.38
CA MET A 12 -31.74 24.18 26.58
C MET A 12 -31.01 25.24 27.42
N ARG A 13 -31.49 25.55 28.64
CA ARG A 13 -30.76 26.40 29.59
C ARG A 13 -29.59 25.68 30.27
N ARG A 14 -29.67 24.35 30.48
CA ARG A 14 -28.53 23.55 30.98
C ARG A 14 -27.41 23.44 29.95
N ALA A 15 -27.73 23.33 28.66
CA ALA A 15 -26.75 23.33 27.58
C ALA A 15 -26.07 24.68 27.33
N ARG A 16 -26.66 25.80 27.81
CA ARG A 16 -26.16 27.17 27.57
C ARG A 16 -25.34 27.75 28.75
N CYS A 17 -25.10 26.97 29.81
CA CYS A 17 -24.39 27.39 31.03
C CYS A 17 -23.18 26.51 31.40
N GLN A 18 -22.31 26.17 30.44
CA GLN A 18 -21.01 25.52 30.72
C GLN A 18 -19.84 26.25 30.06
N ASP A 19 -19.92 27.57 29.93
CA ASP A 19 -18.86 28.40 29.31
C ASP A 19 -18.12 29.31 30.32
N SER A 20 -18.25 29.06 31.62
CA SER A 20 -17.53 29.83 32.64
C SER A 20 -17.57 29.17 34.02
N GLY A 21 -16.76 28.14 34.24
CA GLY A 21 -16.59 27.58 35.57
C GLY A 21 -15.69 26.35 35.56
N VAL A 22 -14.76 26.30 36.51
CA VAL A 22 -14.06 25.09 36.91
C VAL A 22 -15.12 24.03 37.19
N ASP A 23 -15.13 22.96 36.40
CA ASP A 23 -15.99 21.80 36.64
C ASP A 23 -15.29 20.92 37.68
N PRO A 24 -15.75 20.88 38.94
CA PRO A 24 -15.05 20.19 40.03
C PRO A 24 -14.97 18.67 39.81
N GLU A 25 -15.92 18.08 39.09
CA GLU A 25 -15.89 16.66 38.72
C GLU A 25 -14.77 16.37 37.71
N ARG A 26 -14.51 17.33 36.81
CA ARG A 26 -13.43 17.24 35.80
C ARG A 26 -12.04 17.34 36.43
N GLU A 27 -11.85 18.26 37.38
CA GLU A 27 -10.56 18.36 38.08
C GLU A 27 -10.26 17.13 38.93
N GLN A 28 -11.29 16.52 39.53
CA GLN A 28 -11.15 15.25 40.24
C GLN A 28 -10.73 14.11 39.29
N LEU A 29 -11.33 14.03 38.10
CA LEU A 29 -10.95 13.04 37.08
C LEU A 29 -9.49 13.21 36.62
N TRP A 30 -9.05 14.45 36.41
CA TRP A 30 -7.66 14.72 36.02
C TRP A 30 -6.67 14.44 37.16
N ALA A 31 -7.06 14.65 38.42
CA ALA A 31 -6.25 14.25 39.57
C ALA A 31 -6.10 12.73 39.67
N GLU A 32 -7.16 11.97 39.44
CA GLU A 32 -7.10 10.50 39.38
C GLU A 32 -6.23 10.01 38.22
N LEU A 33 -6.36 10.65 37.06
CA LEU A 33 -5.56 10.34 35.87
C LEU A 33 -4.07 10.65 36.11
N PHE A 34 -3.77 11.80 36.70
CA PHE A 34 -2.40 12.17 37.07
C PHE A 34 -1.79 11.15 38.03
N ALA A 35 -2.52 10.77 39.08
CA ALA A 35 -2.07 9.76 40.05
C ALA A 35 -1.90 8.35 39.46
N GLN A 36 -2.59 8.03 38.37
CA GLN A 36 -2.40 6.77 37.63
C GLN A 36 -1.18 6.79 36.72
N LEU A 37 -0.81 7.96 36.21
CA LEU A 37 0.34 8.16 35.32
C LEU A 37 1.64 8.37 36.11
N ASP A 38 1.58 9.02 37.28
CA ASP A 38 2.70 9.16 38.22
C ASP A 38 2.98 7.82 38.94
N LEU A 39 3.77 6.96 38.27
CA LEU A 39 4.05 5.60 38.72
C LEU A 39 4.96 5.58 39.96
N ASN A 40 5.89 6.54 40.03
CA ASN A 40 6.89 6.59 41.09
C ASN A 40 6.42 7.40 42.33
N LYS A 41 5.31 8.15 42.20
CA LYS A 41 4.67 9.00 43.21
C LYS A 41 5.51 10.20 43.66
N ASP A 42 6.29 10.77 42.76
CA ASP A 42 7.09 11.98 43.00
C ASP A 42 6.31 13.28 42.74
N GLY A 43 5.06 13.18 42.29
CA GLY A 43 4.20 14.32 41.99
C GLY A 43 4.48 14.95 40.63
N ARG A 44 5.19 14.26 39.74
CA ARG A 44 5.53 14.68 38.37
C ARG A 44 5.31 13.51 37.41
N ILE A 45 5.15 13.82 36.13
CA ILE A 45 5.03 12.80 35.06
C ILE A 45 6.18 13.01 34.08
N ASP A 46 7.06 12.02 33.97
CA ASP A 46 8.10 12.01 32.94
C ASP A 46 7.65 11.31 31.64
N VAL A 47 8.47 11.44 30.58
CA VAL A 47 8.19 10.84 29.26
C VAL A 47 8.02 9.31 29.33
N ASN A 48 8.76 8.64 30.21
CA ASN A 48 8.73 7.19 30.36
C ASN A 48 7.48 6.72 31.12
N GLU A 49 7.10 7.44 32.19
CA GLU A 49 5.86 7.22 32.93
C GLU A 49 4.64 7.43 32.05
N LEU A 50 4.62 8.52 31.28
CA LEU A 50 3.56 8.77 30.30
C LEU A 50 3.49 7.65 29.25
N ARG A 51 4.65 7.18 28.74
CA ARG A 51 4.71 6.05 27.79
C ARG A 51 4.14 4.77 28.36
N VAL A 52 4.54 4.40 29.57
CA VAL A 52 4.05 3.19 30.24
C VAL A 52 2.56 3.31 30.54
N GLY A 53 2.11 4.47 31.02
CA GLY A 53 0.71 4.75 31.33
C GLY A 53 -0.20 4.72 30.10
N LEU A 54 0.23 5.30 28.98
CA LEU A 54 -0.52 5.25 27.72
C LEU A 54 -0.53 3.83 27.11
N ALA A 55 0.59 3.12 27.15
CA ALA A 55 0.67 1.73 26.70
C ALA A 55 -0.27 0.81 27.49
N ALA A 56 -0.39 1.01 28.81
CA ALA A 56 -1.33 0.26 29.66
C ALA A 56 -2.80 0.50 29.29
N ARG A 57 -3.12 1.63 28.63
CA ARG A 57 -4.45 1.99 28.13
C ARG A 57 -4.69 1.55 26.68
N GLY A 58 -3.80 0.72 26.12
CA GLY A 58 -3.87 0.25 24.74
C GLY A 58 -3.41 1.29 23.71
N MET A 59 -2.82 2.40 24.15
CA MET A 59 -2.35 3.49 23.30
C MET A 59 -0.82 3.39 23.19
N SER A 60 -0.32 2.55 22.28
CA SER A 60 1.14 2.42 22.03
C SER A 60 1.52 3.24 20.80
N TRP A 61 1.82 4.53 20.98
CA TRP A 61 2.11 5.43 19.87
C TRP A 61 3.57 5.85 19.92
N SER A 62 4.35 5.58 18.87
CA SER A 62 5.75 5.96 18.86
C SER A 62 5.89 7.49 18.84
N SER A 63 6.50 8.08 19.87
CA SER A 63 6.98 9.49 19.97
C SER A 63 5.96 10.58 20.33
N VAL A 64 4.78 10.21 20.83
CA VAL A 64 3.73 11.19 21.21
C VAL A 64 3.96 11.74 22.61
N GLU A 65 4.57 10.96 23.48
CA GLU A 65 4.82 11.30 24.88
C GLU A 65 5.79 12.47 25.01
N GLU A 66 6.81 12.50 24.16
CA GLU A 66 7.75 13.62 24.08
C GLU A 66 7.07 14.92 23.64
N GLN A 67 6.05 14.84 22.78
CA GLN A 67 5.32 16.02 22.31
C GLN A 67 4.38 16.56 23.38
N ILE A 68 3.71 15.67 24.11
CA ILE A 68 2.83 16.03 25.23
C ILE A 68 3.64 16.71 26.33
N VAL A 69 4.75 16.10 26.77
CA VAL A 69 5.62 16.69 27.80
C VAL A 69 6.16 18.03 27.35
N ARG A 70 6.73 18.14 26.14
CA ARG A 70 7.23 19.43 25.62
C ARG A 70 6.17 20.52 25.49
N ALA A 71 4.91 20.15 25.25
CA ALA A 71 3.83 21.12 25.08
C ALA A 71 3.24 21.59 26.41
N GLY A 72 3.32 20.77 27.47
CA GLY A 72 2.84 21.10 28.81
C GLY A 72 3.92 21.66 29.74
N ASP A 73 5.19 21.36 29.51
CA ASP A 73 6.33 21.75 30.35
C ASP A 73 6.64 23.26 30.17
N VAL A 74 6.06 24.08 31.04
CA VAL A 74 6.17 25.54 31.04
C VAL A 74 7.50 25.98 31.65
N ASN A 75 7.96 25.26 32.67
CA ASN A 75 9.17 25.59 33.41
C ASN A 75 10.45 25.03 32.77
N HIS A 76 10.32 24.17 31.76
CA HIS A 76 11.36 23.51 30.98
C HIS A 76 12.26 22.54 31.79
N ASP A 77 11.69 21.85 32.78
CA ASP A 77 12.40 20.85 33.58
C ASP A 77 12.36 19.42 32.99
N GLY A 78 11.65 19.24 31.88
CA GLY A 78 11.52 17.97 31.17
C GLY A 78 10.50 17.00 31.78
N GLN A 79 9.69 17.45 32.74
CA GLN A 79 8.63 16.71 33.39
C GLN A 79 7.34 17.55 33.39
N LEU A 80 6.20 16.95 33.75
CA LEU A 80 4.95 17.67 33.94
C LEU A 80 4.54 17.59 35.41
N ASP A 81 4.49 18.73 36.09
CA ASP A 81 3.79 18.80 37.37
C ASP A 81 2.25 18.81 37.18
N PHE A 82 1.50 18.73 38.26
CA PHE A 82 0.03 18.66 38.18
C PHE A 82 -0.60 19.91 37.55
N GLU A 83 -0.02 21.09 37.77
CA GLU A 83 -0.54 22.35 37.22
C GLU A 83 -0.27 22.41 35.71
N GLU A 84 0.93 22.05 35.29
CA GLU A 84 1.35 21.94 33.89
C GLU A 84 0.53 20.89 33.12
N PHE A 85 0.33 19.71 33.72
CA PHE A 85 -0.48 18.64 33.14
C PHE A 85 -1.94 19.06 32.95
N THR A 86 -2.56 19.67 33.97
CA THR A 86 -3.96 20.09 33.89
C THR A 86 -4.16 21.28 32.94
N GLU A 87 -3.20 22.21 32.85
CA GLU A 87 -3.27 23.32 31.89
C GLU A 87 -3.08 22.84 30.45
N TYR A 88 -2.19 21.85 30.22
CA TYR A 88 -2.07 21.16 28.95
C TYR A 88 -3.39 20.52 28.52
N LEU A 89 -4.00 19.69 29.38
CA LEU A 89 -5.27 19.03 29.08
C LEU A 89 -6.39 20.04 28.82
N ARG A 90 -6.46 21.12 29.61
CA ARG A 90 -7.45 22.19 29.43
C ARG A 90 -7.29 22.91 28.09
N SER A 91 -6.05 23.19 27.71
CA SER A 91 -5.73 23.83 26.42
C SER A 91 -6.00 22.90 25.24
N HIS A 92 -5.70 21.61 25.40
CA HIS A 92 -5.93 20.59 24.39
C HIS A 92 -7.43 20.33 24.17
N GLU A 93 -8.21 20.16 25.24
CA GLU A 93 -9.67 20.00 25.15
C GLU A 93 -10.34 21.20 24.46
N LYS A 94 -9.91 22.44 24.75
CA LYS A 94 -10.41 23.63 24.05
C LYS A 94 -10.19 23.52 22.54
N ARG A 95 -9.03 23.01 22.12
CA ARG A 95 -8.69 22.81 20.72
C ARG A 95 -9.52 21.68 20.09
N LEU A 96 -9.63 20.54 20.76
CA LEU A 96 -10.50 19.44 20.35
C LEU A 96 -11.96 19.91 20.18
N ARG A 97 -12.44 20.81 21.04
CA ARG A 97 -13.79 21.37 20.97
C ARG A 97 -13.99 22.30 19.78
N LEU A 98 -12.98 23.08 19.42
CA LEU A 98 -13.02 23.89 18.20
C LEU A 98 -13.05 23.01 16.95
N MET A 99 -12.30 21.90 16.95
CA MET A 99 -12.29 20.95 15.85
C MET A 99 -13.63 20.21 15.74
N PHE A 100 -14.19 19.73 16.86
CA PHE A 100 -15.53 19.12 16.90
C PHE A 100 -16.60 20.04 16.31
N ARG A 101 -16.65 21.30 16.76
CA ARG A 101 -17.60 22.30 16.22
C ARG A 101 -17.38 22.66 14.76
N SER A 102 -16.18 22.42 14.23
CA SER A 102 -15.90 22.66 12.81
C SER A 102 -16.41 21.51 11.92
N LEU A 103 -16.60 20.33 12.50
CA LEU A 103 -17.18 19.15 11.85
C LEU A 103 -18.71 19.16 11.95
N ASP A 104 -19.24 19.47 13.14
CA ASP A 104 -20.68 19.60 13.44
C ASP A 104 -21.27 20.81 12.72
N ARG A 105 -21.81 20.57 11.53
CA ARG A 105 -22.33 21.63 10.65
C ARG A 105 -23.76 21.98 10.97
N ASN A 106 -24.54 20.97 11.29
CA ASN A 106 -25.95 21.14 11.59
C ASN A 106 -26.15 21.72 13.02
N ASN A 107 -25.09 21.77 13.83
CA ASN A 107 -25.03 22.26 15.22
C ASN A 107 -25.98 21.48 16.15
N ASP A 108 -26.15 20.18 15.92
CA ASP A 108 -26.94 19.31 16.78
C ASP A 108 -26.14 18.74 17.96
N GLY A 109 -24.82 18.92 17.97
CA GLY A 109 -23.92 18.47 19.03
C GLY A 109 -23.45 17.03 18.88
N GLU A 110 -23.75 16.39 17.75
CA GLU A 110 -23.37 15.02 17.41
C GLU A 110 -22.75 15.00 16.01
N LEU A 111 -21.69 14.19 15.79
CA LEU A 111 -21.10 14.07 14.45
C LEU A 111 -21.67 12.87 13.72
N ASP A 112 -22.30 13.12 12.57
CA ASP A 112 -22.78 12.06 11.70
C ASP A 112 -21.79 11.68 10.57
N VAL A 113 -22.06 10.56 9.91
CA VAL A 113 -21.24 10.05 8.80
C VAL A 113 -21.09 11.08 7.67
N GLY A 114 -22.15 11.82 7.37
CA GLY A 114 -22.18 12.83 6.31
C GLY A 114 -21.33 14.05 6.66
N GLU A 115 -21.34 14.48 7.92
CA GLU A 115 -20.53 15.58 8.43
C GLU A 115 -19.03 15.25 8.42
N ILE A 116 -18.66 14.02 8.83
CA ILE A 116 -17.29 13.51 8.73
C ILE A 116 -16.84 13.47 7.28
N GLN A 117 -17.65 12.87 6.39
CA GLN A 117 -17.34 12.75 4.97
C GLN A 117 -17.13 14.13 4.34
N GLN A 118 -18.09 15.03 4.53
CA GLN A 118 -18.06 16.34 3.91
C GLN A 118 -16.91 17.19 4.45
N SER A 119 -16.55 17.04 5.72
CA SER A 119 -15.40 17.75 6.30
C SER A 119 -14.08 17.27 5.71
N LEU A 120 -13.91 15.96 5.55
CA LEU A 120 -12.73 15.38 4.89
C LEU A 120 -12.65 15.78 3.41
N HIS A 121 -13.79 15.84 2.71
CA HIS A 121 -13.85 16.34 1.33
C HIS A 121 -13.39 17.80 1.23
N ASN A 122 -13.79 18.67 2.17
CA ASN A 122 -13.37 20.08 2.15
C ASN A 122 -11.86 20.23 2.42
N LEU A 123 -11.25 19.27 3.11
CA LEU A 123 -9.81 19.20 3.36
C LEU A 123 -9.04 18.52 2.20
N GLY A 124 -9.72 18.18 1.09
CA GLY A 124 -9.10 17.54 -0.08
C GLY A 124 -8.88 16.05 0.07
N VAL A 125 -9.48 15.41 1.07
CA VAL A 125 -9.44 13.96 1.29
C VAL A 125 -10.76 13.38 0.77
N ASP A 126 -10.70 12.64 -0.33
CA ASP A 126 -11.86 12.00 -0.95
C ASP A 126 -12.17 10.71 -0.18
N VAL A 127 -13.33 10.66 0.48
CA VAL A 127 -13.72 9.61 1.43
C VAL A 127 -15.13 9.15 1.10
N THR A 128 -15.34 7.85 0.93
CA THR A 128 -16.69 7.30 0.71
C THR A 128 -17.51 7.35 2.00
N LEU A 129 -18.84 7.35 1.89
CA LEU A 129 -19.73 7.26 3.07
C LEU A 129 -19.39 6.05 3.95
N GLU A 130 -19.02 4.93 3.34
CA GLU A 130 -18.58 3.73 4.07
C GLU A 130 -17.29 3.98 4.86
N GLN A 131 -16.32 4.67 4.28
CA GLN A 131 -15.07 5.01 4.96
C GLN A 131 -15.29 6.01 6.09
N ALA A 132 -16.17 6.99 5.90
CA ALA A 132 -16.58 7.92 6.94
C ALA A 132 -17.34 7.20 8.08
N ALA A 133 -18.16 6.19 7.74
CA ALA A 133 -18.85 5.38 8.74
C ALA A 133 -17.89 4.53 9.58
N LYS A 134 -16.79 4.03 8.99
CA LYS A 134 -15.75 3.32 9.76
C LYS A 134 -15.00 4.25 10.72
N ILE A 135 -14.70 5.46 10.25
CA ILE A 135 -14.12 6.49 11.10
C ILE A 135 -15.06 6.78 12.27
N LEU A 136 -16.36 6.87 11.99
CA LEU A 136 -17.38 7.05 13.02
C LEU A 136 -17.35 5.90 14.03
N GLN A 137 -17.47 4.67 13.55
CA GLN A 137 -17.49 3.45 14.36
C GLN A 137 -16.22 3.22 15.17
N SER A 138 -15.06 3.78 14.78
CA SER A 138 -13.84 3.65 15.57
C SER A 138 -13.86 4.51 16.84
N MET A 139 -14.78 5.48 16.92
CA MET A 139 -14.92 6.43 18.02
C MET A 139 -16.22 6.22 18.82
N ASP A 140 -17.29 5.81 18.12
CA ASP A 140 -18.60 5.47 18.69
C ASP A 140 -18.50 4.26 19.63
N LYS A 141 -18.58 4.54 20.94
CA LYS A 141 -18.49 3.55 22.02
C LYS A 141 -19.86 3.01 22.42
N ASP A 142 -20.90 3.83 22.28
CA ASP A 142 -22.25 3.48 22.72
C ASP A 142 -23.13 2.90 21.60
N HIS A 143 -22.58 2.80 20.39
CA HIS A 143 -23.22 2.31 19.18
C HIS A 143 -24.42 3.16 18.73
N SER A 144 -24.38 4.46 19.03
CA SER A 144 -25.39 5.44 18.63
C SER A 144 -25.38 5.74 17.12
N MET A 145 -24.31 5.36 16.40
CA MET A 145 -24.05 5.74 15.01
C MET A 145 -23.89 7.26 14.81
N THR A 146 -23.67 7.99 15.89
CA THR A 146 -23.19 9.37 15.92
C THR A 146 -21.99 9.45 16.86
N ILE A 147 -21.26 10.57 16.87
CA ILE A 147 -20.18 10.79 17.85
C ILE A 147 -20.50 12.02 18.67
N ASP A 148 -20.63 11.83 19.98
CA ASP A 148 -20.80 12.94 20.90
C ASP A 148 -19.47 13.61 21.27
N TRP A 149 -19.56 14.72 22.01
CA TRP A 149 -18.38 15.44 22.48
C TRP A 149 -17.46 14.60 23.37
N PHE A 150 -18.01 13.70 24.20
CA PHE A 150 -17.25 12.92 25.16
C PHE A 150 -16.47 11.80 24.47
N GLU A 151 -17.09 11.12 23.51
CA GLU A 151 -16.45 10.12 22.66
C GLU A 151 -15.33 10.73 21.83
N TRP A 152 -15.59 11.88 21.19
CA TRP A 152 -14.58 12.65 20.47
C TRP A 152 -13.40 13.04 21.35
N ARG A 153 -13.68 13.62 22.52
CA ARG A 153 -12.65 14.03 23.48
C ARG A 153 -11.81 12.85 23.89
N ASP A 154 -12.44 11.77 24.36
CA ASP A 154 -11.73 10.61 24.91
C ASP A 154 -10.86 9.92 23.86
N HIS A 155 -11.31 9.89 22.60
CA HIS A 155 -10.56 9.29 21.50
C HIS A 155 -9.28 10.08 21.16
N PHE A 156 -9.30 11.41 21.28
CA PHE A 156 -8.18 12.28 20.90
C PHE A 156 -7.43 12.93 22.08
N LEU A 157 -7.80 12.65 23.33
CA LEU A 157 -7.28 13.35 24.51
C LEU A 157 -5.75 13.28 24.63
N PHE A 158 -5.17 12.14 24.26
CA PHE A 158 -3.71 11.94 24.28
C PHE A 158 -3.08 11.97 22.89
N ASN A 159 -3.82 12.51 21.91
CA ASN A 159 -3.31 12.74 20.56
C ASN A 159 -2.91 14.20 20.40
N PRO A 160 -1.62 14.53 20.16
CA PRO A 160 -1.14 15.91 20.03
C PRO A 160 -1.53 16.50 18.66
N LEU A 161 -2.83 16.57 18.39
CA LEU A 161 -3.42 17.12 17.18
C LEU A 161 -3.68 18.60 17.34
N HIS A 162 -3.22 19.40 16.37
CA HIS A 162 -3.30 20.85 16.44
C HIS A 162 -4.36 21.45 15.51
N ASN A 163 -4.82 20.68 14.53
CA ASN A 163 -5.76 21.11 13.49
C ASN A 163 -6.51 19.93 12.86
N MET A 164 -7.47 20.28 12.00
CA MET A 164 -8.31 19.32 11.29
C MET A 164 -7.53 18.50 10.26
N GLU A 165 -6.45 19.02 9.70
CA GLU A 165 -5.58 18.31 8.76
C GLU A 165 -4.85 17.14 9.45
N GLU A 166 -4.40 17.32 10.69
CA GLU A 166 -3.75 16.28 11.48
C GLU A 166 -4.74 15.17 11.89
N ILE A 167 -6.00 15.52 12.17
CA ILE A 167 -7.09 14.53 12.37
C ILE A 167 -7.33 13.71 11.10
N ALA A 168 -7.43 14.39 9.94
CA ALA A 168 -7.64 13.71 8.66
C ALA A 168 -6.47 12.76 8.32
N GLN A 169 -5.24 13.18 8.61
CA GLN A 169 -4.05 12.33 8.45
C GLN A 169 -4.06 11.16 9.45
N PHE A 170 -4.45 11.38 10.70
CA PHE A 170 -4.57 10.32 11.69
C PHE A 170 -5.55 9.23 11.21
N TRP A 171 -6.74 9.60 10.74
CA TRP A 171 -7.70 8.62 10.21
C TRP A 171 -7.21 7.91 8.95
N LYS A 172 -6.49 8.63 8.08
CA LYS A 172 -5.88 8.04 6.89
C LYS A 172 -4.91 6.90 7.22
N HIS A 173 -4.09 7.07 8.26
CA HIS A 173 -3.09 6.07 8.64
C HIS A 173 -3.67 4.97 9.54
N SER A 174 -4.59 5.31 10.43
CA SER A 174 -5.15 4.37 11.42
C SER A 174 -6.22 3.44 10.83
N VAL A 175 -6.89 3.82 9.74
CA VAL A 175 -8.05 3.07 9.18
C VAL A 175 -7.69 2.22 7.94
N MET A 176 -6.41 2.10 7.57
CA MET A 176 -5.90 1.14 6.56
C MET A 176 -6.79 1.01 5.31
N LEU A 177 -6.96 2.11 4.58
CA LEU A 177 -7.48 2.08 3.21
C LEU A 177 -6.40 1.64 2.23
N ASP A 178 -6.00 0.37 2.31
CA ASP A 178 -5.00 -0.20 1.41
C ASP A 178 -5.61 -1.37 0.63
N ILE A 179 -6.03 -1.09 -0.61
CA ILE A 179 -6.42 -2.12 -1.57
C ILE A 179 -5.15 -2.67 -2.20
N GLY A 180 -4.96 -3.98 -2.01
CA GLY A 180 -3.74 -4.70 -2.34
C GLY A 180 -3.27 -4.65 -3.80
N GLU A 181 -2.02 -5.08 -3.94
CA GLU A 181 -1.37 -5.55 -5.17
C GLU A 181 -1.53 -4.68 -6.43
N HIS A 182 -1.25 -3.40 -6.28
CA HIS A 182 -0.27 -2.79 -7.17
C HIS A 182 0.77 -2.11 -6.28
N LEU A 183 2.02 -1.94 -6.75
CA LEU A 183 2.82 -0.82 -6.25
C LEU A 183 2.06 0.46 -6.64
N THR A 184 0.95 0.76 -5.97
CA THR A 184 0.45 2.11 -5.83
C THR A 184 1.63 2.85 -5.23
N ILE A 185 2.03 3.88 -5.96
CA ILE A 185 2.96 4.87 -5.44
C ILE A 185 2.34 5.26 -4.11
N PRO A 186 3.04 5.10 -2.97
CA PRO A 186 2.51 5.49 -1.68
C PRO A 186 1.89 6.87 -1.82
N ASP A 187 0.66 6.99 -1.32
CA ASP A 187 -0.01 8.27 -1.18
C ASP A 187 0.97 9.30 -0.63
N GLU A 188 0.98 10.50 -1.23
CA GLU A 188 1.90 11.62 -0.95
C GLU A 188 2.40 11.60 0.50
N PHE A 189 3.63 11.10 0.71
CA PHE A 189 4.28 11.20 2.01
C PHE A 189 4.32 12.68 2.41
N SER A 190 3.89 12.98 3.64
CA SER A 190 3.97 14.33 4.18
C SER A 190 5.43 14.81 4.18
N GLU A 191 5.66 16.10 3.97
CA GLU A 191 7.01 16.67 4.03
C GLU A 191 7.69 16.38 5.38
N LYS A 192 6.90 16.24 6.47
CA LYS A 192 7.39 15.81 7.78
C LYS A 192 7.92 14.37 7.77
N GLU A 193 7.28 13.46 7.04
CA GLU A 193 7.69 12.04 6.92
C GLU A 193 8.91 11.86 6.01
N LYS A 194 9.03 12.70 4.97
CA LYS A 194 10.22 12.75 4.12
C LYS A 194 11.45 13.19 4.92
N GLN A 195 11.30 14.18 5.80
CA GLN A 195 12.38 14.70 6.65
C GLN A 195 12.77 13.74 7.80
N SER A 196 11.84 12.96 8.34
CA SER A 196 12.10 12.01 9.43
C SER A 196 12.89 10.76 9.00
N GLY A 197 13.09 10.56 7.69
CA GLY A 197 13.77 9.39 7.13
C GLY A 197 12.92 8.11 7.13
N PHE A 198 11.67 8.19 7.59
CA PHE A 198 10.71 7.08 7.61
C PHE A 198 10.47 6.50 6.20
N VAL A 199 10.27 7.38 5.22
CA VAL A 199 10.04 7.01 3.81
C VAL A 199 11.16 6.14 3.24
N TRP A 200 12.42 6.57 3.43
CA TRP A 200 13.57 5.80 2.93
C TRP A 200 13.69 4.44 3.60
N ARG A 201 13.44 4.36 4.92
CA ARG A 201 13.47 3.10 5.66
C ARG A 201 12.37 2.15 5.19
N GLN A 202 11.16 2.64 4.93
CA GLN A 202 10.07 1.82 4.40
C GLN A 202 10.32 1.35 2.97
N LEU A 203 10.84 2.23 2.10
CA LEU A 203 11.27 1.86 0.74
C LEU A 203 12.38 0.82 0.78
N MET A 204 13.32 0.94 1.70
CA MET A 204 14.40 -0.03 1.87
C MET A 204 13.89 -1.39 2.35
N ALA A 205 12.96 -1.42 3.32
CA ALA A 205 12.31 -2.65 3.76
C ALA A 205 11.62 -3.36 2.59
N GLY A 206 10.86 -2.62 1.77
CA GLY A 206 10.21 -3.14 0.57
C GLY A 206 11.19 -3.65 -0.48
N ALA A 207 12.29 -2.92 -0.72
CA ALA A 207 13.31 -3.29 -1.71
C ALA A 207 14.06 -4.58 -1.32
N VAL A 208 14.41 -4.73 -0.03
CA VAL A 208 15.07 -5.94 0.49
C VAL A 208 14.10 -7.12 0.43
N ALA A 209 12.86 -6.96 0.91
CA ALA A 209 11.82 -7.98 0.82
C ALA A 209 11.58 -8.46 -0.61
N GLY A 210 11.42 -7.53 -1.54
CA GLY A 210 11.24 -7.82 -2.96
C GLY A 210 12.44 -8.52 -3.61
N SER A 211 13.66 -8.23 -3.14
CA SER A 211 14.90 -8.82 -3.64
C SER A 211 15.11 -10.25 -3.13
N VAL A 212 14.84 -10.50 -1.85
CA VAL A 212 14.91 -11.84 -1.23
C VAL A 212 13.83 -12.75 -1.81
N SER A 213 12.59 -12.26 -1.92
CA SER A 213 11.47 -13.00 -2.53
C SER A 213 11.76 -13.40 -3.99
N ARG A 214 12.24 -12.47 -4.82
CA ARG A 214 12.64 -12.76 -6.21
C ARG A 214 13.80 -13.77 -6.29
N THR A 215 14.73 -13.72 -5.35
CA THR A 215 15.86 -14.65 -5.32
C THR A 215 15.43 -16.07 -4.89
N GLY A 216 14.54 -16.17 -3.90
CA GLY A 216 13.96 -17.45 -3.47
C GLY A 216 13.11 -18.11 -4.57
N THR A 217 12.44 -17.29 -5.39
CA THR A 217 11.57 -17.77 -6.48
C THR A 217 12.21 -17.78 -7.86
N ALA A 218 13.49 -17.39 -7.97
CA ALA A 218 14.23 -17.34 -9.23
C ALA A 218 14.24 -18.67 -10.02
N PRO A 219 14.35 -19.86 -9.40
CA PRO A 219 14.27 -21.12 -10.12
C PRO A 219 12.94 -21.32 -10.86
N LEU A 220 11.82 -20.94 -10.24
CA LEU A 220 10.48 -21.03 -10.83
C LEU A 220 10.28 -19.98 -11.94
N ASP A 221 10.81 -18.78 -11.74
CA ASP A 221 10.83 -17.73 -12.79
C ASP A 221 11.62 -18.17 -14.02
N ARG A 222 12.81 -18.76 -13.84
CA ARG A 222 13.60 -19.28 -14.94
C ARG A 222 12.88 -20.43 -15.63
N LEU A 223 12.27 -21.35 -14.87
CA LEU A 223 11.51 -22.47 -15.41
C LEU A 223 10.29 -22.01 -16.23
N LYS A 224 9.55 -21.00 -15.76
CA LYS A 224 8.47 -20.35 -16.52
C LYS A 224 8.97 -19.90 -17.88
N VAL A 225 10.02 -19.07 -17.91
CA VAL A 225 10.57 -18.49 -19.15
C VAL A 225 11.13 -19.58 -20.06
N PHE A 226 11.77 -20.61 -19.49
CA PHE A 226 12.27 -21.76 -20.24
C PHE A 226 11.15 -22.53 -20.94
N LEU A 227 10.06 -22.87 -20.23
CA LEU A 227 8.91 -23.58 -20.80
C LEU A 227 8.12 -22.72 -21.79
N GLN A 228 8.05 -21.41 -21.58
CA GLN A 228 7.44 -20.46 -22.52
C GLN A 228 8.12 -20.50 -23.90
N VAL A 229 9.44 -20.65 -23.94
CA VAL A 229 10.23 -20.62 -25.18
C VAL A 229 10.46 -22.01 -25.78
N HIS A 230 10.80 -23.00 -24.95
CA HIS A 230 11.24 -24.33 -25.41
C HIS A 230 10.18 -25.43 -25.30
N GLY A 231 9.04 -25.21 -24.63
CA GLY A 231 7.98 -26.21 -24.60
C GLY A 231 7.41 -26.41 -26.00
N GLN A 232 7.52 -27.61 -26.57
CA GLN A 232 6.76 -28.07 -27.74
C GLN A 232 5.88 -29.25 -27.31
N SER A 233 4.74 -29.46 -28.00
CA SER A 233 3.71 -30.43 -27.57
C SER A 233 4.15 -31.90 -27.65
N SER A 234 5.26 -32.22 -28.34
CA SER A 234 5.66 -33.60 -28.61
C SER A 234 6.52 -34.26 -27.52
N ASP A 235 7.09 -33.50 -26.58
CA ASP A 235 7.81 -34.06 -25.44
C ASP A 235 7.26 -33.44 -24.16
N LYS A 236 6.65 -34.27 -23.31
CA LYS A 236 5.74 -33.85 -22.24
C LYS A 236 6.41 -32.82 -21.32
N GLY A 237 6.09 -31.54 -21.55
CA GLY A 237 6.54 -30.35 -20.80
C GLY A 237 6.09 -30.31 -19.35
N THR A 238 6.50 -31.31 -18.58
CA THR A 238 6.34 -31.32 -17.13
C THR A 238 7.35 -30.38 -16.50
N VAL A 239 6.93 -29.66 -15.46
CA VAL A 239 7.76 -28.81 -14.59
C VAL A 239 9.07 -29.51 -14.23
N TRP A 240 8.98 -30.81 -13.90
CA TRP A 240 10.13 -31.65 -13.57
C TRP A 240 11.11 -31.86 -14.72
N HIS A 241 10.62 -32.13 -15.94
CA HIS A 241 11.49 -32.33 -17.10
C HIS A 241 12.23 -31.03 -17.44
N GLY A 242 11.54 -29.89 -17.42
CA GLY A 242 12.16 -28.57 -17.64
C GLY A 242 13.24 -28.27 -16.61
N LEU A 243 12.95 -28.52 -15.32
CA LEU A 243 13.93 -28.34 -14.24
C LEU A 243 15.15 -29.26 -14.42
N ARG A 244 14.93 -30.55 -14.71
CA ARG A 244 16.00 -31.52 -14.94
C ARG A 244 16.85 -31.14 -16.16
N ALA A 245 16.25 -30.67 -17.24
CA ALA A 245 16.96 -30.20 -18.42
C ALA A 245 17.85 -28.98 -18.11
N MET A 246 17.33 -28.02 -17.33
CA MET A 246 18.07 -26.84 -16.89
C MET A 246 19.26 -27.18 -15.98
N VAL A 247 19.08 -28.13 -15.06
CA VAL A 247 20.16 -28.60 -14.18
C VAL A 247 21.19 -29.42 -14.96
N LYS A 248 20.77 -30.26 -15.91
CA LYS A 248 21.68 -31.05 -16.76
C LYS A 248 22.55 -30.15 -17.66
N GLU A 249 22.01 -29.01 -18.11
CA GLU A 249 22.70 -28.08 -19.01
C GLU A 249 23.75 -27.19 -18.32
N GLY A 250 23.53 -26.81 -17.06
CA GLY A 250 24.35 -25.80 -16.40
C GLY A 250 24.58 -25.97 -14.89
N GLY A 251 24.17 -27.11 -14.32
CA GLY A 251 24.24 -27.38 -12.88
C GLY A 251 23.15 -26.65 -12.07
N LEU A 252 23.24 -26.76 -10.74
CA LEU A 252 22.26 -26.17 -9.82
C LEU A 252 22.27 -24.64 -9.84
N THR A 253 23.46 -24.03 -9.91
CA THR A 253 23.59 -22.56 -9.96
C THR A 253 22.99 -21.96 -11.22
N ALA A 254 22.81 -22.74 -12.29
CA ALA A 254 22.14 -22.25 -13.49
C ALA A 254 20.69 -21.82 -13.20
N LEU A 255 20.00 -22.41 -12.22
CA LEU A 255 18.61 -22.06 -11.89
C LEU A 255 18.42 -20.56 -11.60
N TRP A 256 19.46 -19.85 -11.16
CA TRP A 256 19.45 -18.41 -10.88
C TRP A 256 19.96 -17.53 -12.02
N ARG A 257 20.17 -18.06 -13.22
CA ARG A 257 20.57 -17.25 -14.39
C ARG A 257 19.53 -16.15 -14.65
N GLY A 258 20.02 -14.91 -14.81
CA GLY A 258 19.18 -13.72 -15.00
C GLY A 258 18.69 -13.08 -13.70
N ASN A 259 18.82 -13.73 -12.53
CA ASN A 259 18.33 -13.17 -11.27
C ASN A 259 19.01 -11.85 -10.89
N GLY A 260 20.31 -11.71 -11.18
CA GLY A 260 21.03 -10.45 -10.90
C GLY A 260 20.39 -9.23 -11.57
N ILE A 261 19.98 -9.34 -12.84
CA ILE A 261 19.25 -8.25 -13.53
C ILE A 261 17.84 -8.09 -12.96
N ASN A 262 17.19 -9.20 -12.59
CA ASN A 262 15.85 -9.17 -11.98
C ASN A 262 15.81 -8.42 -10.65
N VAL A 263 16.89 -8.49 -9.86
CA VAL A 263 17.07 -7.73 -8.62
C VAL A 263 17.53 -6.29 -8.91
N LEU A 264 18.53 -6.13 -9.77
CA LEU A 264 19.10 -4.81 -10.09
C LEU A 264 18.06 -3.84 -10.65
N LYS A 265 17.11 -4.31 -11.47
CA LYS A 265 16.10 -3.45 -12.09
C LYS A 265 15.09 -2.85 -11.11
N ILE A 266 14.94 -3.41 -9.90
CA ILE A 266 13.90 -3.00 -8.94
C ILE A 266 14.06 -1.52 -8.59
N ALA A 267 15.24 -1.11 -8.13
CA ALA A 267 15.46 0.25 -7.66
C ALA A 267 15.30 1.30 -8.78
N PRO A 268 15.89 1.13 -9.97
CA PRO A 268 15.65 2.03 -11.10
C PRO A 268 14.18 2.09 -11.52
N GLU A 269 13.49 0.94 -11.58
CA GLU A 269 12.08 0.86 -11.96
C GLU A 269 11.19 1.65 -11.00
N THR A 270 11.40 1.46 -9.70
CA THR A 270 10.72 2.21 -8.65
C THR A 270 11.05 3.71 -8.75
N ALA A 271 12.32 4.09 -8.83
CA ALA A 271 12.74 5.49 -8.88
C ALA A 271 12.15 6.25 -10.08
N ILE A 272 12.21 5.65 -11.28
CA ILE A 272 11.66 6.29 -12.49
C ILE A 272 10.14 6.41 -12.38
N LYS A 273 9.45 5.42 -11.81
CA LYS A 273 8.01 5.47 -11.61
C LYS A 273 7.62 6.63 -10.69
N PHE A 274 8.34 6.82 -9.57
CA PHE A 274 8.12 7.95 -8.66
C PHE A 274 8.36 9.29 -9.35
N LEU A 275 9.52 9.45 -10.00
CA LEU A 275 9.85 10.70 -10.71
C LEU A 275 8.85 11.02 -11.81
N ALA A 276 8.45 10.03 -12.61
CA ALA A 276 7.48 10.22 -13.67
C ALA A 276 6.11 10.63 -13.11
N TYR A 277 5.72 10.06 -11.97
CA TYR A 277 4.47 10.43 -11.31
C TYR A 277 4.49 11.86 -10.80
N GLU A 278 5.55 12.27 -10.08
CA GLU A 278 5.70 13.66 -9.62
C GLU A 278 5.65 14.65 -10.79
N GLN A 279 6.32 14.36 -11.90
CA GLN A 279 6.28 15.22 -13.09
C GLN A 279 4.88 15.32 -13.69
N VAL A 280 4.15 14.21 -13.80
CA VAL A 280 2.77 14.25 -14.32
C VAL A 280 1.85 15.02 -13.37
N GLN A 281 2.03 14.88 -12.05
CA GLN A 281 1.28 15.67 -11.08
C GLN A 281 1.58 17.17 -11.19
N LEU A 282 2.85 17.55 -11.34
CA LEU A 282 3.25 18.96 -11.49
C LEU A 282 2.66 19.59 -12.76
N CYS A 283 2.61 18.85 -13.87
CA CYS A 283 1.97 19.31 -15.10
C CYS A 283 0.43 19.45 -14.99
N SER A 284 -0.20 18.73 -14.06
CA SER A 284 -1.64 18.82 -13.81
C SER A 284 -2.02 19.82 -12.70
N LYS A 285 -1.06 20.39 -11.96
CA LYS A 285 -1.30 21.35 -10.87
C LYS A 285 -1.57 22.76 -11.41
N GLU A 286 -2.80 23.02 -11.84
CA GLU A 286 -3.42 24.37 -11.86
C GLU A 286 -4.26 24.61 -10.58
N GLY A 287 -3.78 24.17 -9.41
CA GLY A 287 -4.27 24.69 -8.12
C GLY A 287 -5.22 23.80 -7.29
N GLY A 288 -5.10 22.46 -7.32
CA GLY A 288 -5.84 21.58 -6.42
C GLY A 288 -5.30 20.14 -6.33
N THR A 289 -5.78 19.38 -5.35
CA THR A 289 -5.56 17.92 -5.24
C THR A 289 -6.19 17.21 -6.43
N LEU A 290 -5.44 16.33 -7.10
CA LEU A 290 -5.92 15.61 -8.29
C LEU A 290 -7.15 14.75 -7.98
N LYS A 291 -8.16 14.79 -8.85
CA LYS A 291 -9.32 13.88 -8.81
C LYS A 291 -8.86 12.43 -9.02
N VAL A 292 -9.66 11.46 -8.57
CA VAL A 292 -9.36 10.02 -8.72
C VAL A 292 -9.02 9.64 -10.17
N GLN A 293 -9.76 10.17 -11.16
CA GLN A 293 -9.50 9.92 -12.57
C GLN A 293 -8.17 10.51 -13.05
N GLU A 294 -7.82 11.70 -12.59
CA GLU A 294 -6.55 12.35 -12.91
C GLU A 294 -5.37 11.60 -12.28
N ARG A 295 -5.52 11.11 -11.04
CA ARG A 295 -4.54 10.24 -10.38
C ARG A 295 -4.35 8.93 -11.13
N PHE A 296 -5.44 8.34 -11.63
CA PHE A 296 -5.39 7.11 -12.44
C PHE A 296 -4.65 7.33 -13.76
N VAL A 297 -4.96 8.43 -14.47
CA VAL A 297 -4.27 8.80 -15.71
C VAL A 297 -2.80 9.10 -15.44
N ALA A 298 -2.50 9.85 -14.38
CA ALA A 298 -1.13 10.17 -13.98
C ALA A 298 -0.33 8.92 -13.62
N GLY A 299 -0.90 8.02 -12.82
CA GLY A 299 -0.30 6.74 -12.46
C GLY A 299 -0.07 5.85 -13.68
N SER A 300 -1.01 5.83 -14.63
CA SER A 300 -0.91 5.07 -15.88
C SER A 300 0.20 5.62 -16.79
N LEU A 301 0.29 6.94 -16.98
CA LEU A 301 1.36 7.57 -17.76
C LEU A 301 2.73 7.38 -17.11
N ALA A 302 2.81 7.53 -15.78
CA ALA A 302 4.03 7.30 -15.02
C ALA A 302 4.50 5.84 -15.15
N GLY A 303 3.56 4.89 -15.02
CA GLY A 303 3.81 3.47 -15.23
C GLY A 303 4.29 3.16 -16.65
N ALA A 304 3.64 3.71 -17.68
CA ALA A 304 4.04 3.54 -19.08
C ALA A 304 5.43 4.13 -19.36
N THR A 305 5.73 5.31 -18.81
CA THR A 305 7.03 5.98 -18.93
C THR A 305 8.12 5.12 -18.28
N ALA A 306 7.93 4.71 -17.02
CA ALA A 306 8.86 3.85 -16.32
C ALA A 306 9.09 2.53 -17.06
N GLN A 307 8.01 1.91 -17.54
CA GLN A 307 8.09 0.68 -18.31
C GLN A 307 8.90 0.84 -19.60
N THR A 308 8.76 1.98 -20.30
CA THR A 308 9.51 2.29 -21.53
C THR A 308 11.00 2.44 -21.26
N VAL A 309 11.38 3.13 -20.18
CA VAL A 309 12.78 3.36 -19.81
C VAL A 309 13.45 2.06 -19.33
N ILE A 310 12.72 1.24 -18.56
CA ILE A 310 13.24 -0.04 -18.01
C ILE A 310 13.23 -1.18 -19.03
N TYR A 311 12.48 -1.05 -20.13
CA TYR A 311 12.28 -2.14 -21.09
C TYR A 311 13.57 -2.81 -21.60
N PRO A 312 14.67 -2.09 -21.90
CA PRO A 312 15.94 -2.71 -22.27
C PRO A 312 16.47 -3.72 -21.23
N MET A 313 16.27 -3.46 -19.94
CA MET A 313 16.64 -4.39 -18.86
C MET A 313 15.76 -5.64 -18.84
N GLU A 314 14.48 -5.54 -19.23
CA GLU A 314 13.60 -6.71 -19.36
C GLU A 314 14.06 -7.64 -20.49
N VAL A 315 14.44 -7.08 -21.63
CA VAL A 315 15.00 -7.87 -22.74
C VAL A 315 16.29 -8.54 -22.28
N LEU A 316 17.19 -7.78 -21.65
CA LEU A 316 18.46 -8.30 -21.15
C LEU A 316 18.25 -9.43 -20.13
N LYS A 317 17.29 -9.27 -19.20
CA LYS A 317 16.86 -10.31 -18.26
C LYS A 317 16.44 -11.57 -19.01
N THR A 318 15.50 -11.49 -19.94
CA THR A 318 14.98 -12.66 -20.67
C THR A 318 16.11 -13.38 -21.43
N ARG A 319 17.02 -12.64 -22.05
CA ARG A 319 18.20 -13.19 -22.76
C ARG A 319 19.15 -13.94 -21.83
N LEU A 320 19.47 -13.36 -20.67
CA LEU A 320 20.35 -13.98 -19.68
C LEU A 320 19.70 -15.18 -18.99
N THR A 321 18.39 -15.15 -18.75
CA THR A 321 17.62 -16.26 -18.18
C THR A 321 17.66 -17.50 -19.08
N LEU A 322 17.56 -17.28 -20.40
CA LEU A 322 17.55 -18.32 -21.43
C LEU A 322 18.95 -18.68 -21.97
N ARG A 323 20.01 -18.03 -21.50
CA ARG A 323 21.35 -18.27 -22.01
C ARG A 323 21.80 -19.71 -21.79
N LYS A 324 22.52 -20.24 -22.78
CA LYS A 324 23.30 -21.48 -22.63
C LYS A 324 24.60 -21.22 -21.89
N THR A 325 25.17 -22.25 -21.26
CA THR A 325 26.47 -22.23 -20.60
C THR A 325 27.53 -21.72 -21.59
N GLY A 326 28.28 -20.69 -21.21
CA GLY A 326 29.32 -20.08 -22.04
C GLY A 326 28.83 -19.12 -23.14
N GLN A 327 27.53 -18.87 -23.29
CA GLN A 327 27.02 -17.96 -24.34
C GLN A 327 27.35 -16.48 -24.07
N TYR A 328 27.30 -16.07 -22.79
CA TYR A 328 27.62 -14.71 -22.34
C TYR A 328 28.45 -14.78 -21.06
N SER A 329 29.51 -13.98 -20.95
CA SER A 329 30.30 -13.87 -19.72
C SER A 329 29.52 -13.15 -18.61
N GLY A 330 28.65 -12.21 -18.98
CA GLY A 330 27.81 -11.46 -18.04
C GLY A 330 26.76 -10.59 -18.73
N ALA A 331 26.15 -9.69 -17.97
CA ALA A 331 25.10 -8.80 -18.48
C ALA A 331 25.63 -7.78 -19.50
N VAL A 332 26.80 -7.20 -19.25
CA VAL A 332 27.44 -6.23 -20.16
C VAL A 332 27.81 -6.88 -21.48
N ASP A 333 28.39 -8.08 -21.46
CA ASP A 333 28.69 -8.85 -22.67
C ASP A 333 27.42 -9.20 -23.44
N CYS A 334 26.36 -9.63 -22.74
CA CYS A 334 25.06 -9.86 -23.37
C CYS A 334 24.50 -8.60 -24.05
N ALA A 335 24.53 -7.45 -23.38
CA ALA A 335 24.08 -6.18 -23.95
C ALA A 335 24.94 -5.76 -25.16
N LYS A 336 26.27 -5.87 -25.06
CA LYS A 336 27.19 -5.58 -26.17
C LYS A 336 26.91 -6.47 -27.38
N GLN A 337 26.69 -7.76 -27.18
CA GLN A 337 26.38 -8.67 -28.26
C GLN A 337 25.01 -8.41 -28.90
N ILE A 338 23.99 -8.04 -28.11
CA ILE A 338 22.68 -7.64 -28.64
C ILE A 338 22.85 -6.40 -29.52
N LEU A 339 23.55 -5.38 -29.02
CA LEU A 339 23.77 -4.14 -29.75
C LEU A 339 24.53 -4.37 -31.07
N GLN A 340 25.58 -5.18 -31.04
CA GLN A 340 26.42 -5.45 -32.21
C GLN A 340 25.73 -6.35 -33.25
N LYS A 341 24.91 -7.31 -32.84
CA LYS A 341 24.31 -8.32 -33.75
C LYS A 341 22.90 -7.96 -34.21
N GLU A 342 22.11 -7.29 -33.37
CA GLU A 342 20.69 -7.03 -33.62
C GLU A 342 20.34 -5.53 -33.66
N GLY A 343 21.23 -4.65 -33.17
CA GLY A 343 21.02 -3.21 -33.10
C GLY A 343 20.17 -2.76 -31.91
N VAL A 344 19.93 -1.44 -31.82
CA VAL A 344 19.24 -0.80 -30.69
C VAL A 344 17.78 -1.24 -30.55
N LEU A 345 17.07 -1.44 -31.66
CA LEU A 345 15.67 -1.85 -31.66
C LEU A 345 15.45 -3.24 -31.02
N ALA A 346 16.50 -4.07 -30.93
CA ALA A 346 16.43 -5.37 -30.28
C ALA A 346 16.10 -5.28 -28.79
N PHE A 347 16.50 -4.20 -28.13
CA PHE A 347 16.20 -3.93 -26.72
C PHE A 347 14.72 -3.61 -26.48
N TYR A 348 13.94 -3.39 -27.52
CA TYR A 348 12.49 -3.12 -27.45
C TYR A 348 11.63 -4.23 -28.07
N LYS A 349 12.23 -5.40 -28.40
CA LYS A 349 11.47 -6.55 -28.90
C LYS A 349 10.45 -7.03 -27.88
N GLY A 350 9.20 -7.16 -28.32
CA GLY A 350 8.07 -7.55 -27.48
C GLY A 350 7.40 -6.39 -26.75
N TYR A 351 7.78 -5.13 -27.01
CA TYR A 351 7.17 -3.97 -26.36
C TYR A 351 5.68 -3.85 -26.66
N LEU A 352 5.28 -4.07 -27.92
CA LEU A 352 3.87 -4.06 -28.32
C LEU A 352 3.00 -5.09 -27.55
N PRO A 353 3.33 -6.41 -27.52
CA PRO A 353 2.59 -7.35 -26.68
C PRO A 353 2.61 -7.01 -25.20
N ASN A 354 3.67 -6.36 -24.71
CA ASN A 354 3.72 -5.90 -23.33
C ASN A 354 2.62 -4.87 -23.05
N VAL A 355 2.57 -3.80 -23.84
CA VAL A 355 1.59 -2.71 -23.66
C VAL A 355 0.17 -3.22 -23.88
N LEU A 356 -0.07 -4.00 -24.93
CA LEU A 356 -1.39 -4.58 -25.20
C LEU A 356 -1.85 -5.54 -24.10
N GLY A 357 -0.92 -6.18 -23.37
CA GLY A 357 -1.23 -7.10 -22.27
C GLY A 357 -1.63 -6.41 -20.97
N ILE A 358 -1.21 -5.16 -20.75
CA ILE A 358 -1.52 -4.39 -19.54
C ILE A 358 -3.02 -4.07 -19.46
N ILE A 359 -3.63 -3.68 -20.58
CA ILE A 359 -5.05 -3.29 -20.65
C ILE A 359 -5.99 -4.41 -20.19
N PRO A 360 -5.97 -5.64 -20.78
CA PRO A 360 -6.84 -6.72 -20.34
C PRO A 360 -6.50 -7.21 -18.94
N TYR A 361 -5.23 -7.16 -18.52
CA TYR A 361 -4.85 -7.49 -17.15
C TYR A 361 -5.56 -6.56 -16.16
N ALA A 362 -5.34 -5.24 -16.28
CA ALA A 362 -5.87 -4.26 -15.35
C ALA A 362 -7.40 -4.18 -15.39
N GLY A 363 -8.00 -4.24 -16.58
CA GLY A 363 -9.45 -4.18 -16.74
C GLY A 363 -10.17 -5.37 -16.10
N ILE A 364 -9.65 -6.59 -16.27
CA ILE A 364 -10.25 -7.80 -15.70
C ILE A 364 -9.97 -7.91 -14.21
N ASP A 365 -8.76 -7.57 -13.78
CA ASP A 365 -8.41 -7.53 -12.36
C ASP A 365 -9.34 -6.58 -11.61
N LEU A 366 -9.48 -5.32 -12.06
CA LEU A 366 -10.39 -4.37 -11.43
C LEU A 366 -11.85 -4.85 -11.45
N ALA A 367 -12.35 -5.29 -12.60
CA ALA A 367 -13.74 -5.73 -12.73
C ALA A 367 -14.06 -6.94 -11.85
N VAL A 368 -13.18 -7.94 -11.80
CA VAL A 368 -13.37 -9.14 -10.97
C VAL A 368 -13.23 -8.78 -9.50
N TYR A 369 -12.26 -7.96 -9.14
CA TYR A 369 -12.06 -7.51 -7.76
C TYR A 369 -13.30 -6.80 -7.22
N GLU A 370 -13.79 -5.79 -7.94
CA GLU A 370 -14.99 -5.05 -7.53
C GLU A 370 -16.24 -5.92 -7.50
N THR A 371 -16.42 -6.80 -8.49
CA THR A 371 -17.56 -7.74 -8.51
C THR A 371 -17.53 -8.67 -7.30
N LEU A 372 -16.38 -9.25 -6.97
CA LEU A 372 -16.25 -10.16 -5.83
C LEU A 372 -16.41 -9.42 -4.50
N LYS A 373 -15.81 -8.24 -4.37
CA LYS A 373 -15.93 -7.40 -3.18
C LYS A 373 -17.39 -7.02 -2.94
N ASN A 374 -18.08 -6.51 -3.98
CA ASN A 374 -19.47 -6.08 -3.89
C ASN A 374 -20.41 -7.25 -3.65
N ALA A 375 -20.17 -8.42 -4.26
CA ALA A 375 -20.97 -9.62 -4.02
C ALA A 375 -20.79 -10.17 -2.60
N TRP A 376 -19.60 -10.03 -2.00
CA TRP A 376 -19.36 -10.41 -0.61
C TRP A 376 -20.09 -9.45 0.35
N LEU A 377 -19.94 -8.14 0.11
CA LEU A 377 -20.59 -7.07 0.88
C LEU A 377 -22.12 -7.25 0.90
N GLN A 378 -22.73 -7.47 -0.26
CA GLN A 378 -24.19 -7.69 -0.38
C GLN A 378 -24.70 -8.93 0.38
N ARG A 379 -23.85 -9.92 0.66
CA ARG A 379 -24.22 -11.14 1.40
C ARG A 379 -23.98 -11.06 2.90
N HIS A 380 -23.16 -10.13 3.39
CA HIS A 380 -22.73 -10.06 4.80
C HIS A 380 -23.10 -8.75 5.50
N THR A 381 -24.01 -7.97 4.90
CA THR A 381 -24.47 -6.66 5.39
C THR A 381 -25.08 -6.69 6.81
N GLU A 382 -25.54 -7.84 7.32
CA GLU A 382 -26.26 -7.92 8.61
C GLU A 382 -25.38 -8.18 9.85
N GLY A 383 -24.07 -8.39 9.72
CA GLY A 383 -23.24 -8.76 10.90
C GLY A 383 -21.75 -8.44 10.87
N SER A 384 -21.18 -8.01 9.74
CA SER A 384 -19.81 -7.51 9.67
C SER A 384 -19.73 -6.44 8.57
N PRO A 385 -19.57 -5.15 8.91
CA PRO A 385 -19.55 -4.08 7.92
C PRO A 385 -18.32 -4.12 7.00
N ASP A 386 -17.34 -4.99 7.29
CA ASP A 386 -16.10 -5.07 6.53
C ASP A 386 -15.71 -6.47 6.02
N PRO A 387 -15.29 -6.56 4.73
CA PRO A 387 -14.54 -7.69 4.25
C PRO A 387 -13.20 -7.65 4.97
N GLY A 388 -13.01 -8.52 5.96
CA GLY A 388 -11.75 -8.64 6.67
C GLY A 388 -10.57 -8.84 5.69
N VAL A 389 -9.34 -8.54 6.14
CA VAL A 389 -8.13 -8.57 5.31
C VAL A 389 -8.00 -9.85 4.47
N LEU A 390 -8.40 -11.01 5.02
CA LEU A 390 -8.39 -12.29 4.30
C LEU A 390 -9.35 -12.34 3.11
N VAL A 391 -10.52 -11.71 3.22
CA VAL A 391 -11.49 -11.60 2.12
C VAL A 391 -10.94 -10.68 1.04
N LEU A 392 -10.38 -9.53 1.40
CA LEU A 392 -9.77 -8.60 0.44
C LEU A 392 -8.59 -9.25 -0.29
N VAL A 393 -7.71 -9.94 0.44
CA VAL A 393 -6.60 -10.71 -0.14
C VAL A 393 -7.12 -11.83 -1.04
N GLY A 394 -8.19 -12.51 -0.63
CA GLY A 394 -8.86 -13.53 -1.45
C GLY A 394 -9.41 -12.96 -2.75
N CYS A 395 -10.17 -11.86 -2.69
CA CYS A 395 -10.71 -11.15 -3.85
C CYS A 395 -9.58 -10.70 -4.79
N GLY A 396 -8.54 -10.07 -4.25
CA GLY A 396 -7.37 -9.62 -5.01
C GLY A 396 -6.61 -10.78 -5.67
N THR A 397 -6.41 -11.89 -4.96
CA THR A 397 -5.72 -13.07 -5.50
C THR A 397 -6.50 -13.67 -6.67
N VAL A 398 -7.83 -13.79 -6.54
CA VAL A 398 -8.70 -14.32 -7.60
C VAL A 398 -8.75 -13.37 -8.79
N SER A 399 -8.91 -12.07 -8.55
CA SER A 399 -8.98 -11.08 -9.60
C SER A 399 -7.67 -10.97 -10.40
N SER A 400 -6.53 -10.92 -9.71
CA SER A 400 -5.21 -10.86 -10.34
C SER A 400 -4.90 -12.15 -11.11
N THR A 401 -5.37 -13.30 -10.62
CA THR A 401 -5.29 -14.58 -11.34
C THR A 401 -6.11 -14.55 -12.63
N CYS A 402 -7.34 -14.04 -12.60
CA CYS A 402 -8.18 -13.88 -13.78
C CYS A 402 -7.57 -12.91 -14.80
N GLY A 403 -7.09 -11.75 -14.35
CA GLY A 403 -6.38 -10.78 -15.20
C GLY A 403 -5.12 -11.38 -15.83
N GLN A 404 -4.37 -12.18 -15.05
CA GLN A 404 -3.20 -12.89 -15.55
C GLN A 404 -3.56 -13.95 -16.58
N LEU A 405 -4.62 -14.73 -16.38
CA LEU A 405 -5.08 -15.73 -17.34
C LEU A 405 -5.46 -15.09 -18.68
N ALA A 406 -6.22 -13.99 -18.64
CA ALA A 406 -6.64 -13.30 -19.84
C ALA A 406 -5.49 -12.64 -20.61
N SER A 407 -4.50 -12.08 -19.91
CA SER A 407 -3.32 -11.45 -20.52
C SER A 407 -2.19 -12.44 -20.84
N TYR A 408 -2.29 -13.69 -20.39
CA TYR A 408 -1.21 -14.69 -20.52
C TYR A 408 -0.76 -14.94 -21.97
N PRO A 409 -1.65 -15.02 -22.98
CA PRO A 409 -1.23 -15.19 -24.37
C PRO A 409 -0.28 -14.09 -24.85
N LEU A 410 -0.55 -12.83 -24.49
CA LEU A 410 0.31 -11.69 -24.82
C LEU A 410 1.62 -11.74 -24.03
N ALA A 411 1.58 -12.18 -22.78
CA ALA A 411 2.77 -12.41 -21.97
C ALA A 411 3.69 -13.49 -22.58
N LEU A 412 3.12 -14.60 -23.10
CA LEU A 412 3.88 -15.64 -23.80
C LEU A 412 4.53 -15.10 -25.08
N ILE A 413 3.76 -14.40 -25.91
CA ILE A 413 4.25 -13.81 -27.16
C ILE A 413 5.39 -12.83 -26.88
N ARG A 414 5.22 -11.96 -25.87
CA ARG A 414 6.27 -11.05 -25.38
C ARG A 414 7.57 -11.82 -25.08
N THR A 415 7.51 -12.82 -24.21
CA THR A 415 8.71 -13.59 -23.81
C THR A 415 9.37 -14.27 -25.01
N ARG A 416 8.59 -14.85 -25.92
CA ARG A 416 9.12 -15.49 -27.12
C ARG A 416 9.78 -14.49 -28.06
N MET A 417 9.17 -13.32 -28.30
CA MET A 417 9.77 -12.24 -29.11
C MET A 417 11.07 -11.74 -28.49
N GLN A 418 11.13 -11.58 -27.17
CA GLN A 418 12.36 -11.22 -26.44
C GLN A 418 13.45 -12.29 -26.57
N ALA A 419 13.06 -13.55 -26.78
CA ALA A 419 13.98 -14.69 -26.91
C ALA A 419 14.38 -15.04 -28.36
N GLN A 420 13.70 -14.50 -29.39
CA GLN A 420 13.79 -14.97 -30.78
C GLN A 420 15.24 -15.07 -31.32
N ALA A 421 16.10 -14.09 -31.05
CA ALA A 421 17.50 -14.16 -31.52
C ALA A 421 18.45 -15.04 -30.67
N SER A 422 17.96 -15.64 -29.57
CA SER A 422 18.74 -16.57 -28.76
C SER A 422 18.72 -17.97 -29.38
N VAL A 423 17.77 -18.21 -30.30
CA VAL A 423 17.61 -19.46 -31.04
C VAL A 423 18.29 -19.30 -32.41
N LYS A 424 19.48 -19.88 -32.56
CA LYS A 424 20.23 -19.85 -33.83
C LYS A 424 19.39 -20.46 -34.96
N GLY A 425 19.22 -19.73 -36.06
CA GLY A 425 18.53 -20.20 -37.27
C GLY A 425 17.01 -20.04 -37.29
N ALA A 426 16.39 -19.53 -36.21
CA ALA A 426 14.94 -19.29 -36.20
C ALA A 426 14.59 -17.97 -36.92
N PRO A 427 13.56 -17.95 -37.78
CA PRO A 427 13.08 -16.72 -38.41
C PRO A 427 12.60 -15.73 -37.34
N GLN A 428 12.91 -14.44 -37.53
CA GLN A 428 12.37 -13.37 -36.69
C GLN A 428 10.91 -13.15 -37.05
N LEU A 429 10.00 -13.79 -36.31
CA LEU A 429 8.57 -13.72 -36.57
C LEU A 429 7.97 -12.46 -35.96
N SER A 430 7.07 -11.81 -36.68
CA SER A 430 6.20 -10.77 -36.14
C SER A 430 5.31 -11.34 -35.01
N MET A 431 4.74 -10.46 -34.19
CA MET A 431 3.75 -10.81 -33.17
C MET A 431 2.61 -11.70 -33.72
N LEU A 432 2.00 -11.27 -34.84
CA LEU A 432 0.87 -11.98 -35.45
C LEU A 432 1.30 -13.32 -36.06
N SER A 433 2.46 -13.36 -36.70
CA SER A 433 3.03 -14.59 -37.25
C SER A 433 3.33 -15.60 -36.14
N LEU A 434 3.86 -15.15 -35.01
CA LEU A 434 4.15 -15.98 -33.86
C LEU A 434 2.86 -16.52 -33.20
N PHE A 435 1.85 -15.66 -33.02
CA PHE A 435 0.54 -16.08 -32.51
C PHE A 435 -0.09 -17.16 -33.40
N ARG A 436 -0.18 -16.90 -34.71
CA ARG A 436 -0.71 -17.87 -35.69
C ARG A 436 0.08 -19.18 -35.71
N SER A 437 1.41 -19.10 -35.65
CA SER A 437 2.28 -20.28 -35.62
C SER A 437 2.03 -21.14 -34.38
N ILE A 438 1.84 -20.54 -33.21
CA ILE A 438 1.56 -21.27 -31.97
C ILE A 438 0.19 -21.93 -32.05
N VAL A 439 -0.84 -21.19 -32.45
CA VAL A 439 -2.20 -21.73 -32.55
C VAL A 439 -2.29 -22.85 -33.59
N ALA A 440 -1.57 -22.73 -34.72
CA ALA A 440 -1.55 -23.75 -35.75
C ALA A 440 -0.79 -25.03 -35.34
N GLN A 441 0.30 -24.92 -34.57
CA GLN A 441 1.11 -26.08 -34.18
C GLN A 441 0.64 -26.75 -32.89
N ASP A 442 0.16 -25.96 -31.93
CA ASP A 442 -0.04 -26.38 -30.54
C ASP A 442 -1.45 -26.07 -30.01
N GLY A 443 -2.32 -25.50 -30.85
CA GLY A 443 -3.64 -25.04 -30.46
C GLY A 443 -3.61 -23.87 -29.47
N VAL A 444 -4.79 -23.53 -28.95
CA VAL A 444 -4.96 -22.43 -27.98
C VAL A 444 -4.26 -22.74 -26.65
N VAL A 445 -4.17 -24.01 -26.26
CA VAL A 445 -3.47 -24.45 -25.04
C VAL A 445 -1.98 -24.11 -25.10
N GLY A 446 -1.37 -24.09 -26.29
CA GLY A 446 0.00 -23.66 -26.51
C GLY A 446 0.29 -22.23 -26.03
N LEU A 447 -0.73 -21.35 -26.01
CA LEU A 447 -0.61 -19.97 -25.53
C LEU A 447 -0.41 -19.87 -24.01
N TYR A 448 -0.68 -20.94 -23.27
CA TYR A 448 -0.61 -20.99 -21.79
C TYR A 448 0.64 -21.72 -21.26
N ARG A 449 1.65 -21.96 -22.12
CA ARG A 449 2.89 -22.62 -21.70
C ARG A 449 3.61 -21.87 -20.58
N GLY A 450 4.10 -22.62 -19.61
CA GLY A 450 4.81 -22.07 -18.44
C GLY A 450 3.90 -21.49 -17.35
N ILE A 451 2.58 -21.65 -17.45
CA ILE A 451 1.65 -21.13 -16.44
C ILE A 451 1.74 -21.87 -15.10
N ALA A 452 2.07 -23.16 -15.11
CA ALA A 452 2.21 -23.94 -13.88
C ALA A 452 3.34 -23.42 -12.95
N PRO A 453 4.59 -23.24 -13.42
CA PRO A 453 5.62 -22.60 -12.59
C PRO A 453 5.24 -21.19 -12.11
N ASN A 454 4.45 -20.46 -12.90
CA ASN A 454 3.98 -19.14 -12.53
C ASN A 454 3.03 -19.20 -11.31
N PHE A 455 2.08 -20.12 -11.28
CA PHE A 455 1.21 -20.33 -10.10
C PHE A 455 1.97 -20.90 -8.90
N LEU A 456 2.85 -21.87 -9.12
CA LEU A 456 3.68 -22.44 -8.04
C LEU A 456 4.56 -21.41 -7.34
N LYS A 457 4.90 -20.32 -8.04
CA LYS A 457 5.71 -19.22 -7.49
C LYS A 457 4.91 -18.28 -6.58
N VAL A 458 3.60 -18.09 -6.80
CA VAL A 458 2.83 -17.02 -6.14
C VAL A 458 2.90 -17.14 -4.62
N ILE A 459 2.55 -18.30 -4.07
CA ILE A 459 2.52 -18.52 -2.61
C ILE A 459 3.91 -18.29 -1.98
N PRO A 460 4.99 -18.95 -2.45
CA PRO A 460 6.33 -18.68 -1.91
C PRO A 460 6.77 -17.22 -2.04
N ALA A 461 6.44 -16.54 -3.15
CA ALA A 461 6.83 -15.16 -3.36
C ALA A 461 6.18 -14.22 -2.33
N VAL A 462 4.88 -14.38 -2.10
CA VAL A 462 4.12 -13.59 -1.13
C VAL A 462 4.60 -13.88 0.29
N SER A 463 4.72 -15.16 0.67
CA SER A 463 5.16 -15.54 2.02
C SER A 463 6.56 -15.03 2.35
N ILE A 464 7.54 -15.19 1.44
CA ILE A 464 8.91 -14.70 1.66
C ILE A 464 8.92 -13.17 1.74
N SER A 465 8.18 -12.48 0.86
CA SER A 465 8.15 -11.02 0.87
C SER A 465 7.56 -10.50 2.17
N TYR A 466 6.46 -11.09 2.66
CA TYR A 466 5.81 -10.68 3.90
C TYR A 466 6.74 -10.85 5.11
N VAL A 467 7.30 -12.04 5.29
CA VAL A 467 8.19 -12.34 6.43
C VAL A 467 9.42 -11.43 6.42
N VAL A 468 10.04 -11.22 5.26
CA VAL A 468 11.22 -10.35 5.14
C VAL A 468 10.82 -8.89 5.36
N TYR A 469 9.68 -8.44 4.83
CA TYR A 469 9.22 -7.07 5.01
C TYR A 469 8.98 -6.76 6.48
N GLU A 470 8.25 -7.62 7.19
CA GLU A 470 7.98 -7.47 8.63
C GLU A 470 9.27 -7.47 9.46
N HIS A 471 10.21 -8.36 9.14
CA HIS A 471 11.51 -8.38 9.80
C HIS A 471 12.30 -7.09 9.53
N MET A 472 12.36 -6.64 8.28
CA MET A 472 13.09 -5.44 7.88
C MET A 472 12.47 -4.17 8.45
N ARG A 473 11.14 -4.10 8.60
CA ARG A 473 10.47 -3.00 9.29
C ARG A 473 10.91 -2.88 10.74
N LYS A 474 11.00 -4.01 11.46
CA LYS A 474 11.49 -4.04 12.85
C LYS A 474 12.96 -3.60 12.93
N VAL A 475 13.81 -4.14 12.06
CA VAL A 475 15.25 -3.80 12.02
C VAL A 475 15.49 -2.32 11.70
N LEU A 476 14.69 -1.73 10.81
CA LEU A 476 14.81 -0.33 10.40
C LEU A 476 14.03 0.64 11.30
N GLY A 477 13.35 0.16 12.35
CA GLY A 477 12.57 0.99 13.27
C GLY A 477 11.34 1.65 12.63
N VAL A 478 10.70 0.94 11.69
CA VAL A 478 9.47 1.34 10.95
C VAL A 478 8.27 0.45 11.35
N GLY A 479 8.53 -0.65 12.05
CA GLY A 479 7.51 -1.55 12.59
C GLY A 479 7.55 -1.53 14.11
N THR A 480 6.36 -1.55 14.72
CA THR A 480 6.16 -1.76 16.15
C THR A 480 6.52 -3.19 16.58
#